data_AF-A0AAE6SIL1-F1
#
_entry.id   AF-A0AAE6SIL1-F1
#
_cell.length_a   1.000
_cell.length_b   1.000
_cell.length_c   1.000
_cell.angle_alpha   90.00
_cell.angle_beta   90.00
_cell.angle_gamma   90.00
#
_symmetry.space_group_name_H-M   'P 1'
#
loop_
_entity.id
_entity.type
_entity.pdbx_description
1 polymer ?
#
loop_
_entity_poly.entity_id
_entity_poly.type
_entity_poly.pdbx_seq_one_letter_code
_entity_poly.pdbx_strand_id
1 'polypeptide(L)'
;MYSYVARQPILDRELKTHAYELLFRDSLDNVFPPISAQLATSRLVTEQFLQQNIDQLLGGHPCFINFPHSLLLDGLAECLPQDKVVIEILEDAEPDDALLDKVIQLHGLGYRLALDDFTLVPAWDRFLPYIHIIKFDLRATPLASIERFMQTHRHLPLTYLAEKVEDKAEFERMKGLGVELFQGFFFSRPQMVQQTTMPPTQLVVMQLLKVVNQAEPDLDKIEQLLNQDLSLSLKLLRYVNHLKHFPQPIASFRQAASSLGHAQLKRFVALIAAASAGHDKSAELYQMSLIRARFCELLAQTHAPTQQAQQAFITGLFSLLDVLMGQPLDQLLGTIPLTAEIRAALLERKGNLGFYLAFCEDYEKANWQRIAASTARLGLNEEKVSHLYLAATTWVNQQLQAMEGMD
;
A
#
# COMPACT_ATOMS: atom_id res chain seq x y z
N MET A 1 11.15 11.85 19.49
CA MET A 1 10.22 10.77 19.87
C MET A 1 9.35 10.61 18.65
N TYR A 2 9.46 9.49 17.95
CA TYR A 2 9.00 9.35 16.57
C TYR A 2 7.84 8.38 16.48
N SER A 3 7.06 8.56 15.43
CA SER A 3 5.82 7.87 15.21
C SER A 3 5.88 6.78 14.15
N TYR A 4 4.92 5.85 14.21
CA TYR A 4 4.58 4.93 13.14
C TYR A 4 3.58 5.56 12.21
N VAL A 5 3.88 5.50 10.92
CA VAL A 5 2.94 5.85 9.87
C VAL A 5 2.86 4.66 8.92
N ALA A 6 1.73 3.97 8.96
CA ALA A 6 1.32 3.07 7.89
C ALA A 6 0.31 3.80 7.00
N ARG A 7 0.17 3.35 5.76
CA ARG A 7 -0.87 3.82 4.86
C ARG A 7 -1.65 2.64 4.33
N GLN A 8 -2.97 2.74 4.27
CA GLN A 8 -3.83 1.71 3.73
C GLN A 8 -4.58 2.26 2.52
N PRO A 9 -4.57 1.57 1.36
CA PRO A 9 -5.27 2.06 0.18
C PRO A 9 -6.79 1.94 0.35
N ILE A 10 -7.47 2.98 -0.12
CA ILE A 10 -8.90 3.02 -0.34
C ILE A 10 -9.11 2.95 -1.86
N LEU A 11 -9.79 1.91 -2.32
CA LEU A 11 -10.01 1.61 -3.72
C LEU A 11 -11.41 2.02 -4.17
N ASP A 12 -11.57 2.41 -5.43
CA ASP A 12 -12.87 2.63 -6.05
C ASP A 12 -13.50 1.33 -6.58
N ARG A 13 -14.64 1.46 -7.26
CA ARG A 13 -15.41 0.36 -7.85
C ARG A 13 -14.67 -0.37 -8.98
N GLU A 14 -13.63 0.24 -9.53
CA GLU A 14 -12.77 -0.28 -10.58
C GLU A 14 -11.47 -0.88 -10.02
N LEU A 15 -11.29 -0.83 -8.70
CA LEU A 15 -10.06 -1.22 -7.98
C LEU A 15 -8.87 -0.29 -8.24
N LYS A 16 -9.13 0.97 -8.60
CA LYS A 16 -8.11 2.01 -8.67
C LYS A 16 -7.99 2.70 -7.32
N THR A 17 -6.77 3.08 -6.95
CA THR A 17 -6.52 3.80 -5.71
C THR A 17 -7.20 5.16 -5.76
N HIS A 18 -8.17 5.37 -4.89
CA HIS A 18 -8.88 6.63 -4.73
C HIS A 18 -8.15 7.53 -3.72
N ALA A 19 -7.75 6.96 -2.59
CA ALA A 19 -7.11 7.65 -1.47
C ALA A 19 -6.30 6.68 -0.61
N TYR A 20 -5.60 7.20 0.40
CA TYR A 20 -4.98 6.38 1.44
C TYR A 20 -5.46 6.80 2.84
N GLU A 21 -5.78 5.86 3.70
CA GLU A 21 -5.90 6.12 5.15
C GLU A 21 -4.51 6.13 5.78
N LEU A 22 -4.21 7.13 6.60
CA LEU A 22 -2.96 7.21 7.35
C LEU A 22 -3.16 6.68 8.77
N LEU A 23 -2.58 5.53 9.04
CA LEU A 23 -2.66 4.86 10.33
C LEU A 23 -1.45 5.24 11.18
N PHE A 24 -1.72 5.95 12.28
CA PHE A 24 -0.68 6.44 13.18
C PHE A 24 -0.63 5.67 14.49
N ARG A 25 0.59 5.40 14.98
CA ARG A 25 0.80 4.96 16.37
C ARG A 25 2.09 5.56 16.92
N ASP A 26 2.11 5.87 18.21
CA ASP A 26 3.27 6.53 18.83
C ASP A 26 4.30 5.54 19.40
N SER A 27 3.86 4.33 19.82
CA SER A 27 4.76 3.22 20.16
C SER A 27 4.12 1.83 20.05
N LEU A 28 4.96 0.78 19.96
CA LEU A 28 4.57 -0.63 20.04
C LEU A 28 4.42 -1.12 21.50
N ASP A 29 5.08 -0.44 22.44
CA ASP A 29 4.96 -0.66 23.90
C ASP A 29 3.65 -0.10 24.48
N ASN A 30 2.51 -0.53 23.92
CA ASN A 30 1.20 -0.22 24.48
C ASN A 30 0.77 -1.27 25.53
N VAL A 31 1.71 -1.66 26.41
CA VAL A 31 1.38 -2.20 27.73
C VAL A 31 1.55 -1.07 28.73
N PHE A 32 0.62 -0.12 28.68
CA PHE A 32 0.45 1.00 29.62
C PHE A 32 1.57 2.07 29.69
N PRO A 33 1.22 3.37 29.78
CA PRO A 33 -0.13 3.93 29.71
C PRO A 33 -0.56 4.16 28.25
N PRO A 34 -1.88 4.08 27.94
CA PRO A 34 -2.39 4.42 26.62
C PRO A 34 -2.08 5.89 26.33
N ILE A 35 -1.32 6.14 25.27
CA ILE A 35 -1.22 7.50 24.72
C ILE A 35 -2.58 7.80 24.09
N SER A 36 -3.11 8.98 24.40
CA SER A 36 -4.42 9.39 23.95
C SER A 36 -4.37 9.62 22.43
N ALA A 37 -5.42 9.22 21.70
CA ALA A 37 -5.49 9.34 20.23
C ALA A 37 -5.18 10.77 19.73
N GLN A 38 -5.37 11.77 20.60
CA GLN A 38 -5.02 13.17 20.40
C GLN A 38 -3.53 13.41 20.11
N LEU A 39 -2.64 12.74 20.84
CA LEU A 39 -1.21 12.94 20.66
C LEU A 39 -0.73 12.32 19.33
N ALA A 40 -1.37 11.21 18.93
CA ALA A 40 -1.09 10.53 17.67
C ALA A 40 -1.40 11.44 16.47
N THR A 41 -2.64 11.92 16.35
CA THR A 41 -3.06 12.79 15.25
C THR A 41 -2.28 14.12 15.24
N SER A 42 -2.05 14.75 16.40
CA SER A 42 -1.29 16.01 16.48
C SER A 42 0.14 15.88 15.95
N ARG A 43 0.79 14.76 16.23
CA ARG A 43 2.15 14.49 15.74
C ARG A 43 2.15 14.16 14.25
N LEU A 44 1.21 13.37 13.74
CA LEU A 44 1.06 13.13 12.31
C LEU A 44 0.98 14.46 11.55
N VAL A 45 0.11 15.36 11.99
CA VAL A 45 -0.04 16.70 11.38
C VAL A 45 1.27 17.47 11.42
N THR A 46 1.95 17.49 12.56
CA THR A 46 3.19 18.26 12.71
C THR A 46 4.36 17.67 11.90
N GLU A 47 4.54 16.35 11.90
CA GLU A 47 5.68 15.70 11.25
C GLU A 47 5.48 15.56 9.73
N GLN A 48 4.29 15.16 9.29
CA GLN A 48 4.05 14.82 7.88
C GLN A 48 3.59 16.01 7.04
N PHE A 49 2.80 16.94 7.62
CA PHE A 49 2.31 18.10 6.87
C PHE A 49 3.19 19.35 7.04
N LEU A 50 3.84 19.52 8.20
CA LEU A 50 4.68 20.72 8.44
C LEU A 50 6.17 20.48 8.16
N GLN A 51 6.69 19.26 8.37
CA GLN A 51 8.14 18.99 8.24
C GLN A 51 8.51 18.19 6.98
N GLN A 52 7.63 17.32 6.49
CA GLN A 52 7.87 16.49 5.31
C GLN A 52 6.93 16.83 4.16
N ASN A 53 7.25 16.34 2.95
CA ASN A 53 6.36 16.48 1.80
C ASN A 53 5.46 15.24 1.69
N ILE A 54 4.25 15.35 2.26
CA ILE A 54 3.27 14.27 2.29
C ILE A 54 2.89 13.74 0.89
N ASP A 55 3.06 14.55 -0.15
CA ASP A 55 2.78 14.13 -1.54
C ASP A 55 3.69 12.98 -1.98
N GLN A 56 4.93 12.92 -1.46
CA GLN A 56 5.83 11.80 -1.74
C GLN A 56 5.36 10.51 -1.09
N LEU A 57 4.67 10.59 0.04
CA LEU A 57 4.09 9.44 0.73
C LEU A 57 2.78 8.99 0.08
N LEU A 58 1.94 9.93 -0.34
CA LEU A 58 0.61 9.67 -0.87
C LEU A 58 0.58 9.44 -2.39
N GLY A 59 1.66 9.76 -3.10
CA GLY A 59 1.71 9.66 -4.55
C GLY A 59 0.72 10.62 -5.24
N GLY A 60 0.35 11.71 -4.59
CA GLY A 60 -0.63 12.69 -5.08
C GLY A 60 -2.09 12.34 -4.80
N HIS A 61 -2.38 11.23 -4.13
CA HIS A 61 -3.75 10.88 -3.70
C HIS A 61 -4.17 11.64 -2.44
N PRO A 62 -5.47 11.89 -2.22
CA PRO A 62 -5.99 12.34 -0.95
C PRO A 62 -5.70 11.34 0.18
N CYS A 63 -5.69 11.83 1.42
CA CYS A 63 -5.56 10.99 2.59
C CYS A 63 -6.69 11.18 3.60
N PHE A 64 -7.04 10.08 4.26
CA PHE A 64 -7.95 10.05 5.39
C PHE A 64 -7.14 10.07 6.69
N ILE A 65 -7.58 10.89 7.65
CA ILE A 65 -6.92 11.07 8.94
C ILE A 65 -7.95 11.00 10.05
N ASN A 66 -7.67 10.17 11.04
CA ASN A 66 -8.49 9.93 12.21
C ASN A 66 -8.37 11.13 13.18
N PHE A 67 -9.49 11.76 13.48
CA PHE A 67 -9.60 12.89 14.37
C PHE A 67 -10.47 12.55 15.60
N PRO A 68 -9.84 12.39 16.77
CA PRO A 68 -10.56 12.31 18.03
C PRO A 68 -11.39 13.56 18.30
N HIS A 69 -12.53 13.39 18.95
CA HIS A 69 -13.49 14.45 19.25
C HIS A 69 -12.82 15.74 19.76
N SER A 70 -11.94 15.64 20.76
CA SER A 70 -11.30 16.83 21.35
C SER A 70 -10.41 17.61 20.37
N LEU A 71 -9.71 16.94 19.45
CA LEU A 71 -8.85 17.64 18.47
C LEU A 71 -9.65 18.35 17.39
N LEU A 72 -10.84 17.82 17.06
CA LEU A 72 -11.76 18.56 16.21
C LEU A 72 -12.11 19.88 16.89
N LEU A 73 -12.56 19.83 18.15
CA LEU A 73 -12.93 21.04 18.90
C LEU A 73 -11.77 22.05 19.04
N ASP A 74 -10.54 21.56 19.26
CA ASP A 74 -9.33 22.40 19.40
C ASP A 74 -8.92 23.11 18.09
N GLY A 75 -9.53 22.77 16.95
CA GLY A 75 -9.32 23.45 15.68
C GLY A 75 -8.08 23.00 14.90
N LEU A 76 -7.56 21.80 15.19
CA LEU A 76 -6.37 21.28 14.51
C LEU A 76 -6.66 20.94 13.04
N ALA A 77 -7.88 20.52 12.73
CA ALA A 77 -8.30 20.14 11.39
C ALA A 77 -8.18 21.31 10.38
N GLU A 78 -8.44 22.54 10.83
CA GLU A 78 -8.37 23.76 10.02
C GLU A 78 -6.95 24.13 9.57
N CYS A 79 -5.93 23.52 10.18
CA CYS A 79 -4.53 23.71 9.77
C CYS A 79 -4.17 22.84 8.55
N LEU A 80 -5.04 21.92 8.13
CA LEU A 80 -4.77 20.96 7.06
C LEU A 80 -5.27 21.43 5.69
N PRO A 81 -4.61 21.01 4.59
CA PRO A 81 -5.05 21.31 3.24
C PRO A 81 -6.35 20.56 2.90
N GLN A 82 -7.45 21.31 2.75
CA GLN A 82 -8.80 20.78 2.52
C GLN A 82 -8.95 19.95 1.23
N ASP A 83 -8.12 20.20 0.22
CA ASP A 83 -8.12 19.48 -1.06
C ASP A 83 -7.48 18.08 -0.93
N LYS A 84 -6.58 17.91 0.04
CA LYS A 84 -5.82 16.67 0.23
C LYS A 84 -6.33 15.82 1.38
N VAL A 85 -7.00 16.41 2.38
CA VAL A 85 -7.38 15.70 3.61
C VAL A 85 -8.89 15.46 3.68
N VAL A 86 -9.24 14.21 3.98
CA VAL A 86 -10.56 13.83 4.50
C VAL A 86 -10.42 13.64 6.01
N ILE A 87 -11.23 14.35 6.76
CA ILE A 87 -11.26 14.28 8.23
C ILE A 87 -12.19 13.14 8.62
N GLU A 88 -11.67 12.12 9.31
CA GLU A 88 -12.46 11.02 9.84
C GLU A 88 -12.83 11.28 11.30
N ILE A 89 -14.12 11.33 11.57
CA ILE A 89 -14.67 11.41 12.93
C ILE A 89 -14.79 9.99 13.45
N LEU A 90 -14.08 9.71 14.54
CA LEU A 90 -14.00 8.38 15.14
C LEU A 90 -15.33 7.90 15.73
N GLU A 91 -15.49 6.58 15.81
CA GLU A 91 -16.68 5.91 16.31
C GLU A 91 -16.94 6.14 17.80
N ASP A 92 -15.89 6.51 18.55
CA ASP A 92 -15.95 6.85 19.97
C ASP A 92 -16.38 8.30 20.24
N ALA A 93 -16.56 9.11 19.19
CA ALA A 93 -17.01 10.49 19.32
C ALA A 93 -18.49 10.57 19.74
N GLU A 94 -18.77 11.39 20.76
CA GLU A 94 -20.14 11.65 21.19
C GLU A 94 -20.82 12.62 20.21
N PRO A 95 -22.00 12.28 19.63
CA PRO A 95 -22.71 13.13 18.67
C PRO A 95 -23.44 14.31 19.35
N ASP A 96 -22.71 15.12 20.11
CA ASP A 96 -23.23 16.27 20.87
C ASP A 96 -23.37 17.55 20.02
N ASP A 97 -23.87 18.62 20.63
CA ASP A 97 -24.11 19.90 19.94
C ASP A 97 -22.81 20.59 19.54
N ALA A 98 -21.75 20.44 20.35
CA ALA A 98 -20.45 21.06 20.09
C ALA A 98 -19.77 20.43 18.87
N LEU A 99 -19.83 19.10 18.76
CA LEU A 99 -19.34 18.38 17.59
C LEU A 99 -20.15 18.75 16.35
N LEU A 100 -21.48 18.88 16.45
CA LEU A 100 -22.32 19.28 15.33
C LEU A 100 -21.96 20.67 14.80
N ASP A 101 -21.82 21.65 15.68
CA ASP A 101 -21.41 23.01 15.32
C ASP A 101 -20.05 22.99 14.59
N LYS A 102 -19.11 22.17 15.08
CA LYS A 102 -17.79 22.02 14.47
C LYS A 102 -17.85 21.34 13.10
N VAL A 103 -18.67 20.30 12.94
CA VAL A 103 -18.91 19.62 11.65
C VAL A 103 -19.50 20.59 10.63
N ILE A 104 -20.48 21.40 11.02
CA ILE A 104 -21.09 22.43 10.17
C ILE A 104 -20.03 23.46 9.75
N GLN A 105 -19.20 23.91 10.70
CA GLN A 105 -18.12 24.85 10.42
C GLN A 105 -17.12 24.27 9.39
N LEU A 106 -16.61 23.06 9.62
CA LEU A 106 -15.64 22.41 8.72
C LEU A 106 -16.22 22.17 7.33
N HIS A 107 -17.48 21.72 7.25
CA HIS A 107 -18.21 21.59 5.99
C HIS A 107 -18.31 22.93 5.26
N GLY A 108 -18.67 24.01 5.97
CA GLY A 108 -18.75 25.37 5.41
C GLY A 108 -17.41 25.92 4.91
N LEU A 109 -16.30 25.48 5.50
CA LEU A 109 -14.95 25.80 5.04
C LEU A 109 -14.51 24.97 3.81
N GLY A 110 -15.26 23.92 3.44
CA GLY A 110 -14.98 23.09 2.27
C GLY A 110 -14.18 21.82 2.55
N TYR A 111 -14.05 21.41 3.83
CA TYR A 111 -13.44 20.13 4.18
C TYR A 111 -14.36 18.96 3.85
N ARG A 112 -13.76 17.84 3.43
CA ARG A 112 -14.45 16.55 3.33
C ARG A 112 -14.43 15.85 4.68
N LEU A 113 -15.58 15.32 5.07
CA LEU A 113 -15.83 14.71 6.37
C LEU A 113 -16.33 13.28 6.20
N ALA A 114 -15.73 12.35 6.96
CA ALA A 114 -16.11 10.96 7.01
C ALA A 114 -16.50 10.55 8.43
N LEU A 115 -17.49 9.66 8.56
CA LEU A 115 -17.78 8.95 9.82
C LEU A 115 -17.11 7.58 9.77
N ASP A 116 -16.23 7.32 10.73
CA ASP A 116 -15.49 6.07 10.88
C ASP A 116 -16.32 5.02 11.66
N ASP A 117 -16.17 3.74 11.32
CA ASP A 117 -16.87 2.61 11.96
C ASP A 117 -18.35 2.91 12.31
N PHE A 118 -19.10 3.48 11.35
CA PHE A 118 -20.35 4.19 11.62
C PHE A 118 -21.41 3.31 12.31
N THR A 119 -21.71 3.66 13.55
CA THR A 119 -22.79 3.04 14.31
C THR A 119 -24.11 3.70 13.90
N LEU A 120 -25.08 2.89 13.43
CA LEU A 120 -26.38 3.30 12.87
C LEU A 120 -27.35 3.91 13.92
N VAL A 121 -26.85 4.79 14.77
CA VAL A 121 -27.55 5.40 15.90
C VAL A 121 -28.25 6.69 15.43
N PRO A 122 -29.55 6.90 15.75
CA PRO A 122 -30.31 8.06 15.27
C PRO A 122 -29.74 9.43 15.64
N ALA A 123 -28.89 9.53 16.68
CA ALA A 123 -28.25 10.78 17.07
C ALA A 123 -27.37 11.37 15.95
N TRP A 124 -26.87 10.53 15.04
CA TRP A 124 -26.07 10.95 13.90
C TRP A 124 -26.89 11.52 12.73
N ASP A 125 -28.22 11.33 12.69
CA ASP A 125 -29.07 11.76 11.56
C ASP A 125 -28.93 13.26 11.28
N ARG A 126 -28.74 14.08 12.32
CA ARG A 126 -28.54 15.53 12.21
C ARG A 126 -27.19 15.95 11.61
N PHE A 127 -26.21 15.05 11.61
CA PHE A 127 -24.88 15.28 11.04
C PHE A 127 -24.84 14.96 9.55
N LEU A 128 -25.64 13.96 9.11
CA LEU A 128 -25.60 13.43 7.75
C LEU A 128 -25.65 14.47 6.62
N PRO A 129 -26.39 15.60 6.73
CA PRO A 129 -26.37 16.65 5.70
C PRO A 129 -25.00 17.33 5.47
N TYR A 130 -24.07 17.19 6.41
CA TYR A 130 -22.74 17.80 6.39
C TYR A 130 -21.62 16.76 6.23
N ILE A 131 -21.97 15.47 6.19
CA ILE A 131 -21.03 14.37 6.00
C ILE A 131 -20.96 14.01 4.52
N HIS A 132 -19.76 13.65 4.07
CA HIS A 132 -19.50 13.27 2.69
C HIS A 132 -19.37 11.76 2.54
N ILE A 133 -18.74 11.10 3.53
CA ILE A 133 -18.38 9.69 3.46
C ILE A 133 -18.84 8.97 4.73
N ILE A 134 -19.40 7.77 4.57
CA ILE A 134 -19.73 6.88 5.70
C ILE A 134 -18.97 5.57 5.51
N LYS A 135 -18.16 5.21 6.50
CA LYS A 135 -17.39 3.97 6.53
C LYS A 135 -18.17 2.91 7.29
N PHE A 136 -18.29 1.72 6.70
CA PHE A 136 -18.96 0.56 7.29
C PHE A 136 -17.98 -0.59 7.48
N ASP A 137 -17.71 -0.95 8.72
CA ASP A 137 -17.06 -2.23 9.03
C ASP A 137 -18.03 -3.40 8.80
N LEU A 138 -17.72 -4.24 7.80
CA LEU A 138 -18.49 -5.43 7.44
C LEU A 138 -18.45 -6.56 8.49
N ARG A 139 -17.60 -6.45 9.52
CA ARG A 139 -17.50 -7.37 10.66
C ARG A 139 -18.34 -6.90 11.83
N ALA A 140 -18.45 -5.59 12.02
CA ALA A 140 -19.24 -4.99 13.10
C ALA A 140 -20.70 -4.74 12.69
N THR A 141 -20.95 -4.37 11.43
CA THR A 141 -22.28 -3.93 10.98
C THR A 141 -22.93 -4.98 10.08
N PRO A 142 -24.12 -5.51 10.46
CA PRO A 142 -24.84 -6.47 9.62
C PRO A 142 -25.23 -5.88 8.27
N LEU A 143 -25.02 -6.65 7.20
CA LEU A 143 -25.30 -6.24 5.82
C LEU A 143 -26.74 -5.72 5.60
N ALA A 144 -27.73 -6.38 6.20
CA ALA A 144 -29.13 -5.96 6.08
C ALA A 144 -29.40 -4.58 6.70
N SER A 145 -28.62 -4.20 7.72
CA SER A 145 -28.71 -2.89 8.35
C SER A 145 -28.08 -1.82 7.46
N ILE A 146 -26.93 -2.11 6.84
CA ILE A 146 -26.27 -1.24 5.85
C ILE A 146 -27.22 -0.95 4.68
N GLU A 147 -27.78 -2.00 4.09
CA GLU A 147 -28.71 -1.88 2.95
C GLU A 147 -29.92 -1.01 3.30
N ARG A 148 -30.55 -1.25 4.46
CA ARG A 148 -31.68 -0.43 4.93
C ARG A 148 -31.28 1.03 5.13
N PHE A 149 -30.11 1.28 5.71
CA PHE A 149 -29.63 2.64 5.95
C PHE A 149 -29.41 3.39 4.63
N MET A 150 -28.72 2.77 3.67
CA MET A 150 -28.47 3.34 2.34
C MET A 150 -29.79 3.62 1.60
N GLN A 151 -30.75 2.70 1.66
CA GLN A 151 -32.08 2.90 1.03
C GLN A 151 -32.84 4.07 1.64
N THR A 152 -32.78 4.22 2.97
CA THR A 152 -33.45 5.31 3.70
C THR A 152 -32.83 6.67 3.39
N HIS A 153 -31.50 6.72 3.25
CA HIS A 153 -30.73 7.95 3.09
C HIS A 153 -30.32 8.27 1.65
N ARG A 154 -30.86 7.57 0.64
CA ARG A 154 -30.58 7.76 -0.80
C ARG A 154 -30.78 9.19 -1.34
N HIS A 155 -31.47 10.04 -0.58
CA HIS A 155 -31.74 11.44 -0.93
C HIS A 155 -30.58 12.37 -0.56
N LEU A 156 -29.64 11.90 0.26
CA LEU A 156 -28.42 12.61 0.64
C LEU A 156 -27.28 12.23 -0.32
N PRO A 157 -26.37 13.17 -0.65
CA PRO A 157 -25.23 12.91 -1.53
C PRO A 157 -24.06 12.22 -0.79
N LEU A 158 -24.35 11.08 -0.14
CA LEU A 158 -23.36 10.33 0.64
C LEU A 158 -22.61 9.33 -0.22
N THR A 159 -21.28 9.32 -0.11
CA THR A 159 -20.42 8.24 -0.61
C THR A 159 -20.26 7.18 0.48
N TYR A 160 -20.40 5.92 0.12
CA TYR A 160 -20.24 4.81 1.09
C TYR A 160 -18.92 4.08 0.86
N LEU A 161 -18.23 3.80 1.96
CA LEU A 161 -16.97 3.05 2.01
C LEU A 161 -17.18 1.76 2.81
N ALA A 162 -16.86 0.61 2.24
CA ALA A 162 -16.88 -0.67 2.94
C ALA A 162 -15.48 -1.06 3.43
N GLU A 163 -15.36 -1.33 4.73
CA GLU A 163 -14.11 -1.70 5.39
C GLU A 163 -14.03 -3.18 5.70
N LYS A 164 -12.78 -3.65 5.90
CA LYS A 164 -12.46 -5.05 6.20
C LYS A 164 -13.06 -6.01 5.17
N VAL A 165 -13.08 -5.59 3.90
CA VAL A 165 -13.48 -6.43 2.77
C VAL A 165 -12.42 -7.51 2.56
N GLU A 166 -12.79 -8.78 2.74
CA GLU A 166 -11.86 -9.90 2.78
C GLU A 166 -11.91 -10.81 1.55
N ASP A 167 -13.00 -10.77 0.78
CA ASP A 167 -13.11 -11.53 -0.46
C ASP A 167 -13.84 -10.78 -1.58
N LYS A 168 -13.76 -11.34 -2.79
CA LYS A 168 -14.40 -10.77 -3.98
C LYS A 168 -15.92 -10.78 -3.89
N ALA A 169 -16.51 -11.78 -3.24
CA ALA A 169 -17.96 -11.90 -3.13
C ALA A 169 -18.53 -10.82 -2.22
N GLU A 170 -17.81 -10.40 -1.19
CA GLU A 170 -18.12 -9.20 -0.39
C GLU A 170 -17.99 -7.94 -1.23
N PHE A 171 -16.89 -7.75 -1.95
CA PHE A 171 -16.68 -6.61 -2.84
C PHE A 171 -17.82 -6.45 -3.86
N GLU A 172 -18.12 -7.50 -4.65
CA GLU A 172 -19.17 -7.43 -5.68
C GLU A 172 -20.56 -7.19 -5.09
N ARG A 173 -20.83 -7.73 -3.89
CA ARG A 173 -22.09 -7.54 -3.18
C ARG A 173 -22.26 -6.10 -2.72
N MET A 174 -21.24 -5.54 -2.06
CA MET A 174 -21.25 -4.15 -1.61
C MET A 174 -21.28 -3.18 -2.81
N LYS A 175 -20.52 -3.47 -3.87
CA LYS A 175 -20.58 -2.74 -5.15
C LYS A 175 -21.98 -2.76 -5.76
N GLY A 176 -22.69 -3.88 -5.66
CA GLY A 176 -24.07 -4.03 -6.11
C GLY A 176 -25.08 -3.24 -5.29
N LEU A 177 -24.82 -3.02 -4.00
CA LEU A 177 -25.64 -2.17 -3.12
C LEU A 177 -25.43 -0.67 -3.35
N GLY A 178 -24.42 -0.28 -4.14
CA GLY A 178 -24.10 1.11 -4.40
C GLY A 178 -22.95 1.67 -3.55
N VAL A 179 -22.18 0.80 -2.87
CA VAL A 179 -20.91 1.21 -2.27
C VAL A 179 -19.91 1.59 -3.35
N GLU A 180 -19.20 2.70 -3.13
CA GLU A 180 -18.31 3.32 -4.11
C GLU A 180 -16.84 3.11 -3.76
N LEU A 181 -16.52 3.06 -2.46
CA LEU A 181 -15.15 2.95 -1.94
C LEU A 181 -14.98 1.68 -1.11
N PHE A 182 -13.77 1.11 -1.12
CA PHE A 182 -13.48 -0.19 -0.50
C PHE A 182 -12.11 -0.20 0.14
N GLN A 183 -12.02 -0.79 1.33
CA GLN A 183 -10.79 -0.98 2.07
C GLN A 183 -10.76 -2.38 2.69
N GLY A 184 -9.64 -3.08 2.51
CA GLY A 184 -9.47 -4.45 3.03
C GLY A 184 -8.58 -5.30 2.14
N PHE A 185 -8.18 -6.49 2.60
CA PHE A 185 -7.13 -7.28 1.93
C PHE A 185 -7.64 -8.22 0.82
N PHE A 186 -8.92 -8.13 0.42
CA PHE A 186 -9.49 -9.04 -0.59
C PHE A 186 -8.75 -8.99 -1.94
N PHE A 187 -8.24 -7.83 -2.34
CA PHE A 187 -7.48 -7.67 -3.58
C PHE A 187 -6.10 -8.33 -3.49
N SER A 188 -5.58 -8.56 -2.28
CA SER A 188 -4.29 -9.20 -2.00
C SER A 188 -4.40 -10.69 -1.67
N ARG A 189 -5.56 -11.34 -1.93
CA ARG A 189 -5.74 -12.79 -1.75
C ARG A 189 -5.82 -13.51 -3.09
N PRO A 190 -5.19 -14.70 -3.23
CA PRO A 190 -5.28 -15.48 -4.45
C PRO A 190 -6.73 -15.92 -4.68
N GLN A 191 -7.28 -15.61 -5.86
CA GLN A 191 -8.54 -16.17 -6.32
C GLN A 191 -8.25 -17.50 -7.00
N MET A 192 -9.06 -18.54 -6.75
CA MET A 192 -9.05 -19.74 -7.59
C MET A 192 -9.53 -19.34 -8.99
N VAL A 193 -8.61 -19.01 -9.88
CA VAL A 193 -8.93 -18.68 -11.28
C VAL A 193 -8.98 -19.99 -12.06
N GLN A 194 -10.09 -20.22 -12.77
CA GLN A 194 -10.14 -21.24 -13.83
C GLN A 194 -9.12 -20.87 -14.91
N GLN A 195 -8.22 -21.81 -15.23
CA GLN A 195 -7.12 -21.70 -16.20
C GLN A 195 -7.35 -20.65 -17.30
N THR A 196 -6.90 -19.41 -17.07
CA THR A 196 -6.76 -18.40 -18.12
C THR A 196 -5.34 -18.45 -18.68
N THR A 197 -5.23 -18.45 -19.99
CA THR A 197 -3.95 -18.36 -20.72
C THR A 197 -3.26 -17.03 -20.42
N MET A 198 -1.99 -17.07 -20.01
CA MET A 198 -1.17 -15.87 -19.77
C MET A 198 -1.06 -15.02 -21.04
N PRO A 199 -1.29 -13.69 -20.97
CA PRO A 199 -0.99 -12.76 -22.06
C PRO A 199 0.48 -12.83 -22.48
N PRO A 200 0.81 -12.61 -23.77
CA PRO A 200 2.18 -12.66 -24.29
C PRO A 200 3.17 -11.76 -23.53
N THR A 201 2.76 -10.56 -23.12
CA THR A 201 3.59 -9.62 -22.34
C THR A 201 3.96 -10.19 -20.96
N GLN A 202 3.04 -10.91 -20.30
CA GLN A 202 3.33 -11.58 -19.03
C GLN A 202 4.28 -12.78 -19.21
N LEU A 203 4.23 -13.48 -20.35
CA LEU A 203 5.17 -14.56 -20.67
C LEU A 203 6.61 -14.03 -20.85
N VAL A 204 6.78 -12.90 -21.56
CA VAL A 204 8.10 -12.26 -21.75
C VAL A 204 8.68 -11.85 -20.39
N VAL A 205 7.86 -11.25 -19.54
CA VAL A 205 8.21 -10.89 -18.16
C VAL A 205 8.65 -12.10 -17.33
N MET A 206 7.90 -13.19 -17.36
CA MET A 206 8.25 -14.42 -16.62
C MET A 206 9.56 -15.03 -17.13
N GLN A 207 9.79 -15.00 -18.44
CA GLN A 207 11.06 -15.43 -19.02
C GLN A 207 12.22 -14.52 -18.59
N LEU A 208 12.00 -13.20 -18.53
CA LEU A 208 12.99 -12.26 -18.02
C LEU A 208 13.31 -12.53 -16.55
N LEU A 209 12.30 -12.68 -15.69
CA LEU A 209 12.47 -13.03 -14.27
C LEU A 209 13.25 -14.33 -14.10
N LYS A 210 12.97 -15.34 -14.94
CA LYS A 210 13.69 -16.62 -14.92
C LYS A 210 15.17 -16.46 -15.27
N VAL A 211 15.50 -15.69 -16.29
CA VAL A 211 16.89 -15.51 -16.76
C VAL A 211 17.69 -14.62 -15.80
N VAL A 212 17.11 -13.51 -15.34
CA VAL A 212 17.83 -12.60 -14.43
C VAL A 212 18.09 -13.20 -13.05
N ASN A 213 17.29 -14.17 -12.59
CA ASN A 213 17.50 -14.80 -11.28
C ASN A 213 18.52 -15.95 -11.28
N GLN A 214 19.12 -16.28 -12.42
CA GLN A 214 20.20 -17.28 -12.50
C GLN A 214 21.47 -16.80 -11.77
N ALA A 215 22.32 -17.74 -11.36
CA ALA A 215 23.60 -17.44 -10.72
C ALA A 215 24.55 -16.67 -11.66
N GLU A 216 24.55 -17.06 -12.93
CA GLU A 216 25.21 -16.36 -14.04
C GLU A 216 24.15 -16.06 -15.11
N PRO A 217 23.64 -14.83 -15.20
CA PRO A 217 22.62 -14.46 -16.17
C PRO A 217 23.17 -14.41 -17.60
N ASP A 218 22.42 -14.97 -18.54
CA ASP A 218 22.68 -14.78 -19.96
C ASP A 218 22.21 -13.39 -20.42
N LEU A 219 23.14 -12.46 -20.55
CA LEU A 219 22.87 -11.07 -20.96
C LEU A 219 22.31 -10.98 -22.38
N ASP A 220 22.74 -11.85 -23.30
CA ASP A 220 22.24 -11.88 -24.68
C ASP A 220 20.78 -12.35 -24.70
N LYS A 221 20.43 -13.31 -23.83
CA LYS A 221 19.04 -13.75 -23.68
C LYS A 221 18.14 -12.70 -23.03
N ILE A 222 18.65 -11.93 -22.06
CA ILE A 222 17.92 -10.78 -21.49
C ILE A 222 17.69 -9.71 -22.56
N GLU A 223 18.72 -9.41 -23.37
CA GLU A 223 18.63 -8.49 -24.50
C GLU A 223 17.55 -8.93 -25.50
N GLN A 224 17.54 -10.20 -25.87
CA GLN A 224 16.55 -10.78 -26.79
C GLN A 224 15.12 -10.66 -26.24
N LEU A 225 14.92 -10.97 -24.96
CA LEU A 225 13.61 -10.93 -24.33
C LEU A 225 13.08 -9.50 -24.17
N LEU A 226 13.93 -8.53 -23.80
CA LEU A 226 13.52 -7.12 -23.74
C LEU A 226 13.26 -6.54 -25.14
N ASN A 227 14.01 -6.95 -26.15
CA ASN A 227 13.79 -6.52 -27.53
C ASN A 227 12.53 -7.10 -28.19
N GLN A 228 11.87 -8.09 -27.56
CA GLN A 228 10.55 -8.55 -27.99
C GLN A 228 9.46 -7.50 -27.70
N ASP A 229 9.73 -6.52 -26.83
CA ASP A 229 8.81 -5.44 -26.49
C ASP A 229 9.56 -4.10 -26.37
N LEU A 230 9.36 -3.24 -27.39
CA LEU A 230 9.98 -1.92 -27.48
C LEU A 230 9.71 -1.05 -26.23
N SER A 231 8.57 -1.24 -25.55
CA SER A 231 8.23 -0.49 -24.34
C SER A 231 9.16 -0.85 -23.18
N LEU A 232 9.57 -2.11 -23.06
CA LEU A 232 10.47 -2.58 -21.99
C LEU A 232 11.90 -2.07 -22.22
N SER A 233 12.36 -2.06 -23.48
CA SER A 233 13.66 -1.50 -23.86
C SER A 233 13.74 0.02 -23.60
N LEU A 234 12.69 0.78 -23.89
CA LEU A 234 12.62 2.21 -23.59
C LEU A 234 12.59 2.48 -22.08
N LYS A 235 11.80 1.70 -21.31
CA LYS A 235 11.76 1.76 -19.84
C LYS A 235 13.15 1.52 -19.23
N LEU A 236 13.94 0.59 -19.79
CA LEU A 236 15.31 0.33 -19.34
C LEU A 236 16.21 1.54 -19.54
N LEU A 237 16.29 2.04 -20.77
CA LEU A 237 17.17 3.16 -21.10
C LEU A 237 16.88 4.38 -20.24
N ARG A 238 15.59 4.69 -20.01
CA ARG A 238 15.16 5.78 -19.14
C ARG A 238 15.51 5.51 -17.67
N TYR A 239 15.25 4.30 -17.16
CA TYR A 239 15.60 3.90 -15.79
C TYR A 239 17.09 4.06 -15.50
N VAL A 240 17.95 3.63 -16.43
CA VAL A 240 19.42 3.75 -16.26
C VAL A 240 19.86 5.19 -16.26
N ASN A 241 19.38 6.00 -17.22
CA ASN A 241 19.74 7.41 -17.34
C ASN A 241 19.20 8.27 -16.18
N HIS A 242 18.18 7.80 -15.46
CA HIS A 242 17.67 8.48 -14.26
C HIS A 242 18.49 8.12 -13.01
N LEU A 243 18.83 6.84 -12.83
CA LEU A 243 19.62 6.37 -11.67
C LEU A 243 21.03 6.94 -11.59
N LYS A 244 21.61 7.28 -12.74
CA LYS A 244 22.99 7.74 -12.86
C LYS A 244 23.05 8.93 -13.82
N HIS A 245 23.75 9.97 -13.40
CA HIS A 245 24.10 11.07 -14.30
C HIS A 245 25.24 10.62 -15.22
N PHE A 246 24.96 10.52 -16.52
CA PHE A 246 25.97 10.25 -17.54
C PHE A 246 26.30 11.52 -18.33
N PRO A 247 27.57 11.74 -18.72
CA PRO A 247 27.96 12.86 -19.59
C PRO A 247 27.27 12.81 -20.97
N GLN A 248 26.90 11.60 -21.41
CA GLN A 248 26.11 11.33 -22.61
C GLN A 248 25.06 10.28 -22.24
N PRO A 249 23.77 10.46 -22.61
CA PRO A 249 22.73 9.49 -22.29
C PRO A 249 23.01 8.11 -22.90
N ILE A 250 22.79 7.06 -22.11
CA ILE A 250 22.86 5.68 -22.56
C ILE A 250 21.71 5.42 -23.54
N ALA A 251 22.04 4.97 -24.75
CA ALA A 251 21.08 4.76 -25.84
C ALA A 251 20.95 3.30 -26.30
N SER A 252 21.67 2.36 -25.66
CA SER A 252 21.63 0.94 -26.03
C SER A 252 21.52 0.01 -24.82
N PHE A 253 20.85 -1.13 -25.02
CA PHE A 253 20.64 -2.14 -23.98
C PHE A 253 21.97 -2.61 -23.38
N ARG A 254 22.96 -2.96 -24.21
CA ARG A 254 24.27 -3.45 -23.72
C ARG A 254 24.94 -2.45 -22.79
N GLN A 255 24.93 -1.16 -23.15
CA GLN A 255 25.47 -0.10 -22.31
C GLN A 255 24.67 0.06 -21.00
N ALA A 256 23.34 -0.07 -21.06
CA ALA A 256 22.46 0.00 -19.89
C ALA A 256 22.72 -1.17 -18.93
N ALA A 257 22.73 -2.40 -19.44
CA ALA A 257 22.98 -3.62 -18.67
C ALA A 257 24.39 -3.66 -18.07
N SER A 258 25.43 -3.27 -18.83
CA SER A 258 26.80 -3.20 -18.33
C SER A 258 26.98 -2.12 -17.27
N SER A 259 26.27 -0.99 -17.40
CA SER A 259 26.36 0.13 -16.45
C SER A 259 25.59 -0.11 -15.15
N LEU A 260 24.46 -0.80 -15.20
CA LEU A 260 23.65 -1.16 -14.04
C LEU A 260 24.32 -2.23 -13.16
N GLY A 261 25.01 -3.18 -13.79
CA GLY A 261 25.45 -4.40 -13.13
C GLY A 261 24.28 -5.34 -12.82
N HIS A 262 24.61 -6.58 -12.47
CA HIS A 262 23.63 -7.66 -12.37
C HIS A 262 22.51 -7.41 -11.34
N ALA A 263 22.86 -6.88 -10.16
CA ALA A 263 21.89 -6.63 -9.09
C ALA A 263 20.83 -5.60 -9.48
N GLN A 264 21.22 -4.51 -10.15
CA GLN A 264 20.29 -3.46 -10.54
C GLN A 264 19.47 -3.87 -11.78
N LEU A 265 20.01 -4.73 -12.65
CA LEU A 265 19.25 -5.34 -13.74
C LEU A 265 18.15 -6.28 -13.21
N LYS A 266 18.40 -7.06 -12.14
CA LYS A 266 17.35 -7.84 -11.47
C LYS A 266 16.23 -6.95 -10.94
N ARG A 267 16.58 -5.85 -10.27
CA ARG A 267 15.60 -4.88 -9.74
C ARG A 267 14.78 -4.22 -10.83
N PHE A 268 15.42 -3.87 -11.95
CA PHE A 268 14.74 -3.32 -13.12
C PHE A 268 13.74 -4.31 -13.73
N VAL A 269 14.16 -5.55 -13.96
CA VAL A 269 13.27 -6.59 -14.51
C VAL A 269 12.13 -6.90 -13.52
N ALA A 270 12.39 -6.87 -12.22
CA ALA A 270 11.36 -6.95 -11.19
C ALA A 270 10.35 -5.80 -11.25
N LEU A 271 10.81 -4.55 -11.42
CA LEU A 271 9.98 -3.37 -11.58
C LEU A 271 9.12 -3.44 -12.85
N ILE A 272 9.69 -3.92 -13.95
CA ILE A 272 8.94 -4.17 -15.19
C ILE A 272 7.94 -5.28 -15.02
N ALA A 273 8.32 -6.36 -14.36
CA ALA A 273 7.44 -7.49 -14.12
C ALA A 273 6.21 -7.08 -13.33
N ALA A 274 6.44 -6.20 -12.35
CA ALA A 274 5.39 -5.52 -11.64
C ALA A 274 4.60 -4.62 -12.62
N ALA A 275 5.18 -3.59 -13.22
CA ALA A 275 4.47 -2.63 -14.07
C ALA A 275 3.72 -3.19 -15.29
N SER A 276 4.09 -4.38 -15.79
CA SER A 276 3.55 -4.95 -17.04
C SER A 276 2.41 -5.94 -16.83
N ALA A 277 2.14 -6.34 -15.59
CA ALA A 277 1.28 -7.48 -15.34
C ALA A 277 -0.22 -7.14 -15.18
N GLY A 278 -0.68 -5.92 -15.48
CA GLY A 278 -2.10 -5.78 -15.83
C GLY A 278 -2.64 -4.37 -16.03
N HIS A 279 -3.44 -4.24 -17.08
CA HIS A 279 -4.44 -3.20 -17.23
C HIS A 279 -5.44 -3.24 -16.06
N ASP A 280 -5.59 -2.10 -15.39
CA ASP A 280 -6.68 -1.66 -14.50
C ASP A 280 -6.97 -2.32 -13.14
N LYS A 281 -6.31 -3.41 -12.70
CA LYS A 281 -6.52 -3.96 -11.31
C LYS A 281 -5.25 -4.06 -10.47
N SER A 282 -4.15 -3.57 -11.00
CA SER A 282 -2.84 -4.14 -10.72
C SER A 282 -1.87 -3.14 -10.11
N ALA A 283 -2.08 -1.85 -10.32
CA ALA A 283 -1.14 -0.81 -9.93
C ALA A 283 -0.86 -0.81 -8.42
N GLU A 284 -1.90 -0.87 -7.58
CA GLU A 284 -1.73 -0.92 -6.13
C GLU A 284 -1.10 -2.23 -5.67
N LEU A 285 -1.47 -3.38 -6.26
CA LEU A 285 -0.83 -4.67 -5.95
C LEU A 285 0.65 -4.69 -6.32
N TYR A 286 1.02 -4.02 -7.41
CA TYR A 286 2.42 -3.84 -7.81
C TYR A 286 3.18 -2.93 -6.88
N GLN A 287 2.59 -1.78 -6.54
CA GLN A 287 3.15 -0.84 -5.60
C GLN A 287 3.36 -1.53 -4.24
N MET A 288 2.37 -2.28 -3.76
CA MET A 288 2.46 -3.09 -2.53
C MET A 288 3.59 -4.12 -2.61
N SER A 289 3.67 -4.90 -3.70
CA SER A 289 4.75 -5.88 -3.92
C SER A 289 6.14 -5.22 -3.89
N LEU A 290 6.30 -4.05 -4.49
CA LEU A 290 7.55 -3.30 -4.51
C LEU A 290 7.90 -2.69 -3.14
N ILE A 291 6.89 -2.20 -2.41
CA ILE A 291 7.07 -1.71 -1.03
C ILE A 291 7.52 -2.87 -0.14
N ARG A 292 6.87 -4.04 -0.23
CA ARG A 292 7.28 -5.27 0.47
C ARG A 292 8.72 -5.65 0.15
N ALA A 293 9.08 -5.66 -1.13
CA ALA A 293 10.44 -5.96 -1.58
C ALA A 293 11.46 -5.03 -0.91
N ARG A 294 11.24 -3.72 -1.04
CA ARG A 294 12.17 -2.72 -0.51
C ARG A 294 12.21 -2.72 1.02
N PHE A 295 11.08 -2.90 1.69
CA PHE A 295 11.03 -2.94 3.15
C PHE A 295 11.71 -4.20 3.71
N CYS A 296 11.46 -5.37 3.12
CA CYS A 296 12.16 -6.61 3.50
C CYS A 296 13.67 -6.49 3.31
N GLU A 297 14.11 -5.87 2.21
CA GLU A 297 15.53 -5.61 1.96
C GLU A 297 16.15 -4.70 3.03
N LEU A 298 15.47 -3.60 3.35
CA LEU A 298 15.91 -2.63 4.35
C LEU A 298 15.97 -3.24 5.76
N LEU A 299 15.00 -4.07 6.13
CA LEU A 299 15.01 -4.84 7.39
C LEU A 299 16.14 -5.88 7.44
N ALA A 300 16.47 -6.51 6.31
CA ALA A 300 17.58 -7.44 6.25
C ALA A 300 18.93 -6.73 6.37
N GLN A 301 19.09 -5.54 5.78
CA GLN A 301 20.35 -4.78 5.81
C GLN A 301 20.78 -4.37 7.22
N THR A 302 19.89 -4.34 8.20
CA THR A 302 20.25 -3.96 9.56
C THR A 302 20.99 -5.06 10.32
N HIS A 303 20.85 -6.34 9.94
CA HIS A 303 21.44 -7.48 10.68
C HIS A 303 22.01 -8.60 9.81
N ALA A 304 21.86 -8.54 8.48
CA ALA A 304 22.23 -9.64 7.59
C ALA A 304 23.30 -9.23 6.56
N PRO A 305 24.11 -10.18 6.07
CA PRO A 305 25.01 -9.95 4.95
C PRO A 305 24.27 -9.47 3.69
N THR A 306 24.97 -8.72 2.83
CA THR A 306 24.41 -8.13 1.59
C THR A 306 23.65 -9.13 0.72
N GLN A 307 24.11 -10.39 0.65
CA GLN A 307 23.45 -11.44 -0.12
C GLN A 307 22.05 -11.77 0.40
N GLN A 308 21.87 -11.84 1.72
CA GLN A 308 20.57 -12.12 2.34
C GLN A 308 19.60 -10.95 2.18
N ALA A 309 20.11 -9.71 2.16
CA ALA A 309 19.30 -8.53 1.85
C ALA A 309 18.74 -8.57 0.42
N GLN A 310 19.54 -9.00 -0.56
CA GLN A 310 19.07 -9.20 -1.94
C GLN A 310 18.01 -10.31 -2.03
N GLN A 311 18.18 -11.40 -1.28
CA GLN A 311 17.16 -12.46 -1.21
C GLN A 311 15.87 -11.98 -0.52
N ALA A 312 15.97 -11.11 0.48
CA ALA A 312 14.81 -10.49 1.14
C ALA A 312 14.03 -9.56 0.20
N PHE A 313 14.74 -8.82 -0.67
CA PHE A 313 14.10 -8.06 -1.75
C PHE A 313 13.25 -8.96 -2.65
N ILE A 314 13.84 -10.05 -3.16
CA ILE A 314 13.14 -11.00 -4.04
C ILE A 314 11.96 -11.66 -3.33
N THR A 315 12.12 -11.98 -2.05
CA THR A 315 11.05 -12.57 -1.21
C THR A 315 9.87 -11.62 -1.07
N GLY A 316 10.09 -10.34 -0.75
CA GLY A 316 9.02 -9.35 -0.66
C GLY A 316 8.33 -9.13 -2.01
N LEU A 317 9.09 -9.07 -3.10
CA LEU A 317 8.58 -8.90 -4.46
C LEU A 317 7.62 -10.03 -4.87
N PHE A 318 8.03 -11.29 -4.67
CA PHE A 318 7.23 -12.44 -5.09
C PHE A 318 6.10 -12.82 -4.12
N SER A 319 5.95 -12.08 -3.02
CA SER A 319 4.94 -12.36 -2.00
C SER A 319 3.48 -12.22 -2.47
N LEU A 320 3.25 -11.51 -3.58
CA LEU A 320 1.93 -11.31 -4.21
C LEU A 320 1.86 -11.90 -5.62
N LEU A 321 2.85 -12.71 -6.02
CA LEU A 321 2.96 -13.19 -7.41
C LEU A 321 1.76 -14.04 -7.83
N ASP A 322 1.22 -14.84 -6.93
CA ASP A 322 0.00 -15.63 -7.13
C ASP A 322 -1.24 -14.78 -7.37
N VAL A 323 -1.38 -13.71 -6.62
CA VAL A 323 -2.46 -12.72 -6.78
C VAL A 323 -2.33 -12.01 -8.13
N LEU A 324 -1.13 -11.56 -8.47
CA LEU A 324 -0.83 -10.83 -9.69
C LEU A 324 -1.02 -11.69 -10.95
N MET A 325 -0.65 -12.98 -10.88
CA MET A 325 -0.74 -13.91 -12.00
C MET A 325 -2.04 -14.73 -12.04
N GLY A 326 -2.85 -14.66 -10.98
CA GLY A 326 -4.07 -15.46 -10.86
C GLY A 326 -3.81 -16.98 -10.84
N GLN A 327 -2.64 -17.41 -10.35
CA GLN A 327 -2.25 -18.82 -10.29
C GLN A 327 -1.68 -19.19 -8.92
N PRO A 328 -1.78 -20.46 -8.48
CA PRO A 328 -1.20 -20.90 -7.22
C PRO A 328 0.30 -20.60 -7.13
N LEU A 329 0.74 -20.04 -5.98
CA LEU A 329 2.12 -19.59 -5.79
C LEU A 329 3.12 -20.74 -5.97
N ASP A 330 2.81 -21.92 -5.47
CA ASP A 330 3.65 -23.12 -5.57
C ASP A 330 3.95 -23.52 -7.03
N GLN A 331 2.96 -23.41 -7.92
CA GLN A 331 3.12 -23.69 -9.35
C GLN A 331 4.00 -22.64 -10.03
N LEU A 332 3.79 -21.36 -9.73
CA LEU A 332 4.58 -20.26 -10.29
C LEU A 332 6.05 -20.36 -9.87
N LEU A 333 6.30 -20.58 -8.57
CA LEU A 333 7.66 -20.77 -8.06
C LEU A 333 8.33 -22.03 -8.63
N GLY A 334 7.55 -23.06 -9.01
CA GLY A 334 7.98 -24.24 -9.78
C GLY A 334 8.83 -23.91 -11.01
N THR A 335 8.55 -22.79 -11.66
CA THR A 335 9.13 -22.41 -12.94
C THR A 335 10.30 -21.43 -12.82
N ILE A 336 10.50 -20.84 -11.63
CA ILE A 336 11.51 -19.81 -11.34
C ILE A 336 12.65 -20.45 -10.51
N PRO A 337 13.93 -20.32 -10.93
CA PRO A 337 15.05 -20.83 -10.18
C PRO A 337 15.26 -19.98 -8.92
N LEU A 338 14.74 -20.45 -7.78
CA LEU A 338 14.84 -19.80 -6.47
C LEU A 338 15.56 -20.70 -5.48
N THR A 339 16.25 -20.09 -4.51
CA THR A 339 16.87 -20.83 -3.42
C THR A 339 15.80 -21.48 -2.53
N ALA A 340 16.15 -22.56 -1.85
CA ALA A 340 15.26 -23.23 -0.91
C ALA A 340 14.77 -22.28 0.20
N GLU A 341 15.61 -21.32 0.61
CA GLU A 341 15.29 -20.32 1.63
C GLU A 341 14.17 -19.37 1.18
N ILE A 342 14.23 -18.86 -0.06
CA ILE A 342 13.19 -17.98 -0.62
C ILE A 342 11.87 -18.75 -0.76
N ARG A 343 11.93 -20.01 -1.22
CA ARG A 343 10.74 -20.87 -1.34
C ARG A 343 10.09 -21.12 0.02
N ALA A 344 10.87 -21.47 1.03
CA ALA A 344 10.36 -21.70 2.39
C ALA A 344 9.75 -20.42 3.01
N ALA A 345 10.30 -19.24 2.69
CA ALA A 345 9.73 -17.96 3.11
C ALA A 345 8.38 -17.65 2.44
N LEU A 346 8.31 -17.81 1.13
CA LEU A 346 7.11 -17.50 0.33
C LEU A 346 5.96 -18.48 0.58
N LEU A 347 6.24 -19.76 0.77
CA LEU A 347 5.21 -20.80 0.94
C LEU A 347 4.87 -21.06 2.41
N GLU A 348 5.85 -21.00 3.31
CA GLU A 348 5.70 -21.48 4.69
C GLU A 348 6.01 -20.40 5.74
N ARG A 349 6.40 -19.18 5.32
CA ARG A 349 6.87 -18.09 6.21
C ARG A 349 8.02 -18.52 7.14
N LYS A 350 8.87 -19.45 6.68
CA LYS A 350 10.00 -19.98 7.47
C LYS A 350 11.32 -19.26 7.21
N GLY A 351 12.23 -19.35 8.19
CA GLY A 351 13.56 -18.77 8.14
C GLY A 351 13.58 -17.25 8.27
N ASN A 352 14.75 -16.63 8.12
CA ASN A 352 14.91 -15.18 8.25
C ASN A 352 14.11 -14.42 7.18
N LEU A 353 14.11 -14.92 5.94
CA LEU A 353 13.36 -14.32 4.84
C LEU A 353 11.85 -14.38 5.10
N GLY A 354 11.35 -15.49 5.65
CA GLY A 354 9.94 -15.63 6.06
C GLY A 354 9.58 -14.70 7.22
N PHE A 355 10.51 -14.49 8.15
CA PHE A 355 10.34 -13.52 9.24
C PHE A 355 10.20 -12.08 8.73
N TYR A 356 11.06 -11.63 7.80
CA TYR A 356 10.95 -10.28 7.23
C TYR A 356 9.63 -10.09 6.48
N LEU A 357 9.20 -11.11 5.73
CA LEU A 357 7.92 -11.06 5.01
C LEU A 357 6.74 -10.97 5.98
N ALA A 358 6.71 -11.82 7.02
CA ALA A 358 5.66 -11.78 8.04
C ALA A 358 5.62 -10.44 8.79
N PHE A 359 6.79 -9.86 9.09
CA PHE A 359 6.91 -8.53 9.68
C PHE A 359 6.22 -7.48 8.79
N CYS A 360 6.51 -7.50 7.49
CA CYS A 360 5.92 -6.58 6.53
C CYS A 360 4.39 -6.71 6.47
N GLU A 361 3.89 -7.95 6.43
CA GLU A 361 2.45 -8.25 6.43
C GLU A 361 1.74 -7.77 7.71
N ASP A 362 2.40 -7.92 8.88
CA ASP A 362 1.88 -7.39 10.14
C ASP A 362 1.91 -5.84 10.16
N TYR A 363 2.93 -5.21 9.57
CA TYR A 363 3.03 -3.75 9.43
C TYR A 363 1.90 -3.16 8.57
N GLU A 364 1.64 -3.74 7.40
CA GLU A 364 0.54 -3.34 6.51
C GLU A 364 -0.84 -3.49 7.15
N LYS A 365 -1.00 -4.50 8.02
CA LYS A 365 -2.23 -4.76 8.77
C LYS A 365 -2.35 -3.94 10.04
N ALA A 366 -1.39 -3.05 10.31
CA ALA A 366 -1.31 -2.31 11.56
C ALA A 366 -1.40 -3.22 12.80
N ASN A 367 -0.80 -4.43 12.74
CA ASN A 367 -0.79 -5.39 13.84
C ASN A 367 0.34 -5.07 14.83
N TRP A 368 0.22 -3.91 15.46
CA TRP A 368 1.23 -3.31 16.33
C TRP A 368 1.71 -4.23 17.45
N GLN A 369 0.84 -5.09 17.99
CA GLN A 369 1.26 -6.05 19.03
C GLN A 369 2.30 -7.05 18.51
N ARG A 370 2.13 -7.55 17.28
CA ARG A 370 3.11 -8.47 16.67
C ARG A 370 4.35 -7.75 16.17
N ILE A 371 4.20 -6.52 15.67
CA ILE A 371 5.32 -5.68 15.27
C ILE A 371 6.20 -5.39 16.49
N ALA A 372 5.63 -5.17 17.69
CA ALA A 372 6.35 -4.99 18.97
C ALA A 372 7.36 -6.12 19.21
N ALA A 373 6.81 -7.34 19.25
CA ALA A 373 7.58 -8.54 19.50
C ALA A 373 8.64 -8.79 18.42
N SER A 374 8.31 -8.52 17.16
CA SER A 374 9.21 -8.72 16.03
C SER A 374 10.34 -7.68 15.98
N THR A 375 10.04 -6.43 16.36
CA THR A 375 11.01 -5.33 16.41
C THR A 375 12.09 -5.60 17.46
N ALA A 376 11.68 -6.08 18.65
CA ALA A 376 12.60 -6.49 19.70
C ALA A 376 13.55 -7.60 19.24
N ARG A 377 13.08 -8.57 18.44
CA ARG A 377 13.93 -9.64 17.88
C ARG A 377 15.00 -9.11 16.93
N LEU A 378 14.73 -8.02 16.22
CA LEU A 378 15.72 -7.36 15.37
C LEU A 378 16.66 -6.47 16.18
N GLY A 379 16.37 -6.15 17.45
CA GLY A 379 17.15 -5.16 18.20
C GLY A 379 17.07 -3.76 17.55
N LEU A 380 16.04 -3.53 16.75
CA LEU A 380 15.71 -2.21 16.23
C LEU A 380 14.83 -1.50 17.24
N ASN A 381 14.90 -0.18 17.23
CA ASN A 381 13.88 0.63 17.86
C ASN A 381 12.78 0.96 16.85
N GLU A 382 11.74 1.50 17.42
CA GLU A 382 10.49 1.82 16.76
C GLU A 382 10.63 2.83 15.63
N GLU A 383 11.31 3.92 15.94
CA GLU A 383 11.71 4.97 15.00
C GLU A 383 12.39 4.39 13.76
N LYS A 384 13.31 3.45 13.96
CA LYS A 384 14.06 2.88 12.85
C LYS A 384 13.15 2.10 11.92
N VAL A 385 12.21 1.30 12.45
CA VAL A 385 11.28 0.52 11.63
C VAL A 385 10.40 1.45 10.78
N SER A 386 9.80 2.48 11.39
CA SER A 386 8.99 3.47 10.67
C SER A 386 9.77 4.17 9.57
N HIS A 387 11.01 4.58 9.86
CA HIS A 387 11.88 5.20 8.85
C HIS A 387 12.18 4.24 7.70
N LEU A 388 12.37 2.94 7.94
CA LEU A 388 12.62 1.96 6.88
C LEU A 388 11.37 1.77 6.00
N TYR A 389 10.17 1.72 6.60
CA TYR A 389 8.92 1.61 5.83
C TYR A 389 8.65 2.86 4.99
N LEU A 390 8.83 4.05 5.58
CA LEU A 390 8.69 5.31 4.87
C LEU A 390 9.69 5.42 3.72
N ALA A 391 10.95 5.07 3.97
CA ALA A 391 11.98 5.05 2.93
C ALA A 391 11.64 4.06 1.80
N ALA A 392 11.03 2.91 2.12
CA ALA A 392 10.56 1.97 1.11
C ALA A 392 9.44 2.58 0.24
N THR A 393 8.44 3.18 0.87
CA THR A 393 7.29 3.80 0.18
C THR A 393 7.71 4.96 -0.69
N THR A 394 8.49 5.90 -0.15
CA THR A 394 9.01 7.05 -0.91
C THR A 394 9.87 6.60 -2.09
N TRP A 395 10.71 5.58 -1.89
CA TRP A 395 11.53 5.03 -2.97
C TRP A 395 10.64 4.48 -4.10
N VAL A 396 9.60 3.70 -3.79
CA VAL A 396 8.68 3.15 -4.79
C VAL A 396 7.91 4.25 -5.52
N ASN A 397 7.37 5.23 -4.80
CA ASN A 397 6.62 6.33 -5.41
C ASN A 397 7.50 7.13 -6.38
N GLN A 398 8.76 7.38 -6.03
CA GLN A 398 9.73 8.01 -6.94
C GLN A 398 10.02 7.15 -8.18
N GLN A 399 10.14 5.83 -8.02
CA GLN A 399 10.35 4.94 -9.16
C GLN A 399 9.12 4.93 -10.09
N LEU A 400 7.90 4.89 -9.55
CA LEU A 400 6.67 4.88 -10.32
C LEU A 400 6.43 6.21 -11.04
N GLN A 401 6.64 7.35 -10.38
CA GLN A 401 6.55 8.68 -11.03
C GLN A 401 7.54 8.83 -12.19
N ALA A 402 8.77 8.32 -12.05
CA ALA A 402 9.74 8.29 -13.14
C ALA A 402 9.29 7.39 -14.32
N MET A 403 8.38 6.45 -14.08
CA MET A 403 7.76 5.58 -15.09
C MET A 403 6.45 6.13 -15.66
N GLU A 404 5.73 7.01 -14.96
CA GLU A 404 4.44 7.60 -15.37
C GLU A 404 4.57 8.94 -16.10
N GLY A 405 5.61 9.75 -15.83
CA GLY A 405 5.94 10.94 -16.63
C GLY A 405 6.43 10.63 -18.06
N MET A 406 5.96 9.52 -18.63
CA MET A 406 6.45 8.86 -19.83
C MET A 406 5.44 8.84 -20.99
N ASP A 407 4.25 9.44 -20.81
CA ASP A 407 3.22 9.61 -21.86
C ASP A 407 3.36 10.95 -22.61
#